data_AF-A0A2K9JVG7-F1
#
_entry.id   AF-A0A2K9JVG7-F1
#
_cell.length_a   1.000
_cell.length_b   1.000
_cell.length_c   1.000
_cell.angle_alpha   90.00
_cell.angle_beta   90.00
_cell.angle_gamma   90.00
#
_symmetry.space_group_name_H-M   'P 1'
#
loop_
_entity.id
_entity.type
_entity.pdbx_description
1 polymer ?
#
loop_
_entity_poly.entity_id
_entity_poly.type
_entity_poly.pdbx_seq_one_letter_code
_entity_poly.pdbx_strand_id
1 'polypeptide(L)'
;MYSIHPLWQQFPCADKTALQGTELASYHNPQINKTVRFKLISKADLPLFCQWMNDPRVAHFWQQAWSEEKQWQYLSERLADNFSLPLVMYFDEQPFGYVEVYWAELDKLAGYYEWQPKDRGVHLLVGEQSCRGPENFRAWMTSLSHLIYLGHEDTQRIVLEPRHDNTRLLTRIAELGYHSQFEFDFPHKRAALVMAEKASFYRDVFPQFA
;
A
#
# COMPACT_ATOMS: atom_id res chain seq x y z
N MET A 1 -3.82 -16.88 -10.43
CA MET A 1 -3.80 -16.10 -11.70
C MET A 1 -3.59 -14.64 -11.33
N TYR A 2 -2.79 -13.88 -12.09
CA TYR A 2 -2.53 -12.47 -11.79
C TYR A 2 -2.63 -11.61 -13.06
N SER A 3 -2.81 -10.30 -12.88
CA SER A 3 -2.71 -9.29 -13.93
C SER A 3 -1.94 -8.07 -13.41
N ILE A 4 -1.15 -7.43 -14.28
CA ILE A 4 -0.39 -6.20 -13.98
C ILE A 4 -0.46 -5.29 -15.21
N HIS A 5 -1.04 -4.11 -15.05
CA HIS A 5 -1.06 -3.05 -16.05
C HIS A 5 0.33 -2.42 -16.19
N PRO A 6 0.78 -2.00 -17.39
CA PRO A 6 2.11 -1.43 -17.60
C PRO A 6 2.46 -0.25 -16.67
N LEU A 7 1.48 0.60 -16.31
CA LEU A 7 1.68 1.71 -15.38
C LEU A 7 2.26 1.26 -14.02
N TRP A 8 1.91 0.07 -13.53
CA TRP A 8 2.41 -0.47 -12.26
C TRP A 8 3.94 -0.63 -12.25
N GLN A 9 4.54 -0.80 -13.42
CA GLN A 9 5.95 -1.11 -13.62
C GLN A 9 6.79 0.13 -13.93
N GLN A 10 6.15 1.26 -14.26
CA GLN A 10 6.83 2.44 -14.78
C GLN A 10 7.55 3.22 -13.67
N PHE A 11 8.82 3.54 -13.94
CA PHE A 11 9.65 4.39 -13.11
C PHE A 11 10.28 5.52 -13.94
N PRO A 12 10.06 6.80 -13.57
CA PRO A 12 8.94 7.29 -12.76
C PRO A 12 7.58 6.91 -13.41
N CYS A 13 6.50 6.92 -12.64
CA CYS A 13 5.15 6.73 -13.17
C CYS A 13 4.83 7.82 -14.21
N ALA A 14 4.24 7.44 -15.35
CA ALA A 14 3.66 8.42 -16.26
C ALA A 14 2.46 9.14 -15.64
N ASP A 15 1.98 10.21 -16.29
CA ASP A 15 0.72 10.85 -15.92
C ASP A 15 -0.40 9.81 -15.94
N LYS A 16 -1.00 9.61 -14.76
CA LYS A 16 -2.01 8.60 -14.50
C LYS A 16 -3.42 9.19 -14.39
N THR A 17 -3.58 10.49 -14.61
CA THR A 17 -4.86 11.21 -14.51
C THR A 17 -5.92 10.64 -15.45
N ALA A 18 -5.54 10.26 -16.68
CA ALA A 18 -6.45 9.67 -17.66
C ALA A 18 -6.82 8.21 -17.37
N LEU A 19 -6.13 7.55 -16.45
CA LEU A 19 -6.31 6.13 -16.11
C LEU A 19 -7.13 5.92 -14.84
N GLN A 20 -7.71 6.97 -14.26
CA GLN A 20 -8.54 6.88 -13.06
C GLN A 20 -9.63 5.81 -13.22
N GLY A 21 -9.83 4.99 -12.20
CA GLY A 21 -10.79 3.89 -12.22
C GLY A 21 -10.31 2.62 -12.94
N THR A 22 -9.11 2.62 -13.52
CA THR A 22 -8.52 1.43 -14.16
C THR A 22 -7.97 0.48 -13.11
N GLU A 23 -8.24 -0.81 -13.26
CA GLU A 23 -7.56 -1.86 -12.48
C GLU A 23 -6.09 -1.95 -12.92
N LEU A 24 -5.16 -1.70 -12.01
CA LEU A 24 -3.73 -1.75 -12.31
C LEU A 24 -3.10 -3.09 -11.97
N ALA A 25 -3.65 -3.82 -11.02
CA ALA A 25 -3.15 -5.14 -10.67
C ALA A 25 -4.22 -5.98 -9.98
N SER A 26 -4.16 -7.29 -10.19
CA SER A 26 -4.96 -8.25 -9.44
C SER A 26 -4.25 -9.58 -9.26
N TYR A 27 -4.55 -10.27 -8.17
CA TYR A 27 -4.07 -11.61 -7.84
C TYR A 27 -5.21 -12.44 -7.26
N HIS A 28 -5.50 -13.58 -7.88
CA HIS A 28 -6.36 -14.60 -7.28
C HIS A 28 -5.58 -15.37 -6.22
N ASN A 29 -5.94 -15.17 -4.96
CA ASN A 29 -5.37 -15.86 -3.81
C ASN A 29 -6.14 -17.17 -3.56
N PRO A 30 -5.58 -18.35 -3.91
CA PRO A 30 -6.23 -19.65 -3.77
C PRO A 30 -6.58 -20.00 -2.31
N GLN A 31 -5.86 -19.50 -1.32
CA GLN A 31 -6.11 -19.90 0.08
C GLN A 31 -7.43 -19.40 0.62
N ILE A 32 -7.80 -18.18 0.24
CA ILE A 32 -9.09 -17.58 0.62
C ILE A 32 -10.12 -17.67 -0.51
N ASN A 33 -9.72 -18.21 -1.68
CA ASN A 33 -10.51 -18.29 -2.90
C ASN A 33 -11.17 -16.95 -3.28
N LYS A 34 -10.38 -15.88 -3.25
CA LYS A 34 -10.80 -14.52 -3.64
C LYS A 34 -9.74 -13.84 -4.48
N THR A 35 -10.17 -12.87 -5.28
CA THR A 35 -9.27 -12.02 -6.04
C THR A 35 -9.02 -10.71 -5.29
N VAL A 36 -7.75 -10.44 -4.98
CA VAL A 36 -7.33 -9.14 -4.46
C VAL A 36 -7.02 -8.23 -5.65
N ARG A 37 -7.68 -7.08 -5.74
CA ARG A 37 -7.56 -6.16 -6.89
C ARG A 37 -7.21 -4.75 -6.43
N PHE A 38 -6.47 -4.05 -7.27
CA PHE A 38 -5.99 -2.69 -7.01
C PHE A 38 -6.39 -1.79 -8.17
N LYS A 39 -7.31 -0.87 -7.90
CA LYS A 39 -7.86 0.06 -8.89
C LYS A 39 -7.30 1.46 -8.63
N LEU A 40 -6.81 2.14 -9.66
CA LEU A 40 -6.41 3.53 -9.54
C LEU A 40 -7.61 4.37 -9.08
N ILE A 41 -7.43 5.14 -8.01
CA ILE A 41 -8.52 5.90 -7.42
C ILE A 41 -9.09 6.90 -8.44
N SER A 42 -10.41 7.09 -8.38
CA SER A 42 -11.13 8.03 -9.25
C SER A 42 -12.00 8.99 -8.43
N LYS A 43 -12.50 10.05 -9.07
CA LYS A 43 -13.48 10.94 -8.45
C LYS A 43 -14.72 10.20 -7.91
N ALA A 44 -15.12 9.09 -8.52
CA ALA A 44 -16.27 8.29 -8.07
C ALA A 44 -16.03 7.58 -6.72
N ASP A 45 -14.76 7.35 -6.36
CA ASP A 45 -14.39 6.71 -5.10
C ASP A 45 -14.29 7.70 -3.93
N LEU A 46 -14.33 9.01 -4.22
CA LEU A 46 -14.13 10.08 -3.24
C LEU A 46 -15.08 9.99 -2.04
N PRO A 47 -16.40 9.77 -2.18
CA PRO A 47 -17.28 9.67 -1.02
C PRO A 47 -16.87 8.55 -0.05
N LEU A 48 -16.50 7.39 -0.60
CA LEU A 48 -16.07 6.24 0.20
C LEU A 48 -14.69 6.48 0.85
N PHE A 49 -13.76 7.06 0.09
CA PHE A 49 -12.46 7.45 0.62
C PHE A 49 -12.59 8.46 1.77
N CYS A 50 -13.44 9.49 1.62
CA CYS A 50 -13.74 10.46 2.67
C CYS A 50 -14.33 9.79 3.90
N GLN A 51 -15.27 8.85 3.73
CA GLN A 51 -15.83 8.08 4.84
C GLN A 51 -14.73 7.32 5.60
N TRP A 52 -13.83 6.63 4.89
CA TRP A 52 -12.74 5.89 5.52
C TRP A 52 -11.74 6.80 6.22
N MET A 53 -11.34 7.92 5.62
CA MET A 53 -10.40 8.86 6.23
C MET A 53 -10.95 9.54 7.49
N ASN A 54 -12.27 9.73 7.56
CA ASN A 54 -12.96 10.32 8.70
C ASN A 54 -13.36 9.29 9.78
N ASP A 55 -13.19 7.99 9.54
CA ASP A 55 -13.31 6.97 10.60
C ASP A 55 -12.30 7.28 11.72
N PRO A 56 -12.72 7.39 12.99
CA PRO A 56 -11.84 7.82 14.09
C PRO A 56 -10.57 6.98 14.24
N ARG A 57 -10.63 5.69 13.90
CA ARG A 57 -9.47 4.80 13.99
C ARG A 57 -8.50 5.05 12.84
N VAL A 58 -8.99 5.32 11.62
CA VAL A 58 -8.12 5.70 10.49
C VAL A 58 -7.53 7.08 10.74
N ALA A 59 -8.36 8.04 11.14
CA ALA A 59 -7.97 9.42 11.45
C ALA A 59 -6.90 9.50 12.55
N HIS A 60 -6.91 8.59 13.53
CA HIS A 60 -5.87 8.51 14.55
C HIS A 60 -4.45 8.33 13.96
N PHE A 61 -4.31 7.54 12.89
CA PHE A 61 -3.02 7.26 12.27
C PHE A 61 -2.70 8.18 11.09
N TRP A 62 -3.70 8.46 10.24
CA TRP A 62 -3.51 9.28 9.05
C TRP A 62 -3.56 10.78 9.35
N GLN A 63 -4.32 11.21 10.36
CA GLN A 63 -4.56 12.62 10.70
C GLN A 63 -5.13 13.43 9.54
N GLN A 64 -5.89 12.77 8.67
CA GLN A 64 -6.51 13.33 7.46
C GLN A 64 -8.05 13.30 7.52
N ALA A 65 -8.66 13.48 8.69
CA ALA A 65 -10.10 13.69 8.79
C ALA A 65 -10.47 15.10 8.28
N TRP A 66 -10.37 15.28 6.96
CA TRP A 66 -10.52 16.55 6.26
C TRP A 66 -11.85 16.65 5.52
N SER A 67 -12.16 17.86 5.04
CA SER A 67 -13.28 18.10 4.12
C SER A 67 -13.07 17.35 2.81
N GLU A 68 -14.18 17.03 2.13
CA GLU A 68 -14.14 16.35 0.82
C GLU A 68 -13.31 17.11 -0.21
N GLU A 69 -13.37 18.45 -0.22
CA GLU A 69 -12.57 19.30 -1.10
C GLU A 69 -11.06 19.08 -0.87
N LYS A 70 -10.63 19.09 0.39
CA LYS A 70 -9.22 18.89 0.73
C LYS A 70 -8.77 17.45 0.46
N GLN A 71 -9.64 16.46 0.63
CA GLN A 71 -9.37 15.08 0.22
C GLN A 71 -9.20 14.96 -1.29
N TRP A 72 -10.06 15.62 -2.07
CA TRP A 72 -9.94 15.62 -3.51
C TRP A 72 -8.67 16.31 -3.98
N GLN A 73 -8.28 17.41 -3.34
CA GLN A 73 -7.00 18.07 -3.61
C GLN A 73 -5.83 17.10 -3.37
N TYR A 74 -5.81 16.44 -2.20
CA TYR A 74 -4.80 15.44 -1.87
C TYR A 74 -4.71 14.32 -2.93
N LEU A 75 -5.85 13.73 -3.29
CA LEU A 75 -5.90 12.68 -4.30
C LEU A 75 -5.47 13.18 -5.69
N SER A 76 -5.82 14.41 -6.05
CA SER A 76 -5.40 15.03 -7.32
C SER A 76 -3.89 15.23 -7.37
N GLU A 77 -3.27 15.64 -6.25
CA GLU A 77 -1.81 15.75 -6.14
C GLU A 77 -1.13 14.38 -6.23
N ARG A 78 -1.68 13.34 -5.58
CA ARG A 78 -1.19 11.95 -5.74
C ARG A 78 -1.37 11.42 -7.15
N LEU A 79 -2.48 11.74 -7.81
CA LEU A 79 -2.73 11.37 -9.21
C LEU A 79 -1.75 12.06 -10.16
N ALA A 80 -1.41 13.33 -9.91
CA ALA A 80 -0.49 14.10 -10.72
C ALA A 80 1.01 13.81 -10.44
N ASP A 81 1.35 13.23 -9.29
CA ASP A 81 2.74 12.87 -9.01
C ASP A 81 3.24 11.78 -9.98
N ASN A 82 4.56 11.63 -10.08
CA ASN A 82 5.21 10.64 -10.94
C ASN A 82 5.84 9.49 -10.15
N PHE A 83 5.48 9.30 -8.88
CA PHE A 83 6.18 8.32 -8.04
C PHE A 83 5.29 7.41 -7.22
N SER A 84 4.02 7.76 -7.02
CA SER A 84 3.06 6.97 -6.27
C SER A 84 1.93 6.45 -7.15
N LEU A 85 1.26 5.40 -6.69
CA LEU A 85 0.02 4.87 -7.26
C LEU A 85 -1.04 4.87 -6.14
N PRO A 86 -1.96 5.85 -6.11
CA PRO A 86 -3.07 5.89 -5.16
C PRO A 86 -4.18 4.92 -5.58
N LEU A 87 -4.39 3.86 -4.81
CA LEU A 87 -5.18 2.70 -5.22
C LEU A 87 -6.27 2.38 -4.20
N VAL A 88 -7.45 2.04 -4.70
CA VAL A 88 -8.51 1.40 -3.92
C VAL A 88 -8.30 -0.11 -3.98
N MET A 89 -8.31 -0.76 -2.81
CA MET A 89 -8.17 -2.20 -2.66
C MET A 89 -9.54 -2.89 -2.64
N TYR A 90 -9.64 -4.02 -3.33
CA TYR A 90 -10.85 -4.82 -3.42
C TYR A 90 -10.58 -6.29 -3.06
N PHE A 91 -11.56 -6.91 -2.40
CA PHE A 91 -11.76 -8.35 -2.43
C PHE A 91 -12.91 -8.63 -3.38
N ASP A 92 -12.63 -9.27 -4.50
CA ASP A 92 -13.57 -9.47 -5.61
C ASP A 92 -14.18 -8.13 -6.05
N GLU A 93 -15.46 -7.88 -5.77
CA GLU A 93 -16.15 -6.62 -6.09
C GLU A 93 -16.28 -5.66 -4.89
N GLN A 94 -15.87 -6.07 -3.68
CA GLN A 94 -16.03 -5.26 -2.47
C GLN A 94 -14.81 -4.35 -2.23
N PRO A 95 -14.93 -3.02 -2.37
CA PRO A 95 -13.88 -2.08 -1.96
C PRO A 95 -13.72 -2.13 -0.45
N PHE A 96 -12.49 -2.13 0.06
CA PHE A 96 -12.26 -2.25 1.50
C PHE A 96 -11.19 -1.35 2.11
N GLY A 97 -10.32 -0.78 1.30
CA GLY A 97 -9.25 0.07 1.80
C GLY A 97 -8.55 0.85 0.71
N TYR A 98 -7.56 1.62 1.13
CA TYR A 98 -6.76 2.47 0.27
C TYR A 98 -5.28 2.18 0.51
N VAL A 99 -4.50 2.19 -0.56
CA VAL A 99 -3.06 1.96 -0.53
C VAL A 99 -2.36 2.92 -1.49
N GLU A 100 -1.21 3.44 -1.08
CA GLU A 100 -0.28 4.12 -1.98
C GLU A 100 0.94 3.24 -2.14
N VAL A 101 1.19 2.78 -3.36
CA VAL A 101 2.45 2.09 -3.68
C VAL A 101 3.38 3.08 -4.37
N TYR A 102 4.54 3.34 -3.78
CA TYR A 102 5.43 4.41 -4.23
C TYR A 102 6.86 3.95 -4.48
N TRP A 103 7.61 4.70 -5.29
CA TRP A 103 9.06 4.52 -5.46
C TRP A 103 9.79 5.20 -4.31
N ALA A 104 10.46 4.42 -3.46
CA ALA A 104 10.98 4.94 -2.20
C ALA A 104 12.13 5.95 -2.39
N GLU A 105 12.88 5.83 -3.50
CA GLU A 105 13.89 6.82 -3.94
C GLU A 105 13.32 8.22 -4.16
N LEU A 106 12.04 8.33 -4.54
CA LEU A 106 11.37 9.58 -4.87
C LEU A 106 10.47 10.10 -3.73
N ASP A 107 10.33 9.33 -2.65
CA ASP A 107 9.54 9.71 -1.48
C ASP A 107 10.41 10.41 -0.42
N LYS A 108 9.78 11.17 0.48
CA LYS A 108 10.43 11.79 1.64
C LYS A 108 11.20 10.78 2.50
N LEU A 109 10.82 9.50 2.50
CA LEU A 109 11.50 8.43 3.21
C LEU A 109 12.96 8.25 2.74
N ALA A 110 13.28 8.60 1.49
CA ALA A 110 14.63 8.52 0.93
C ALA A 110 15.70 9.25 1.77
N GLY A 111 15.31 10.29 2.52
CA GLY A 111 16.21 11.05 3.39
C GLY A 111 16.54 10.36 4.72
N TYR A 112 15.93 9.21 5.03
CA TYR A 112 16.00 8.56 6.34
C TYR A 112 16.63 7.17 6.33
N TYR A 113 16.92 6.60 5.16
CA TYR A 113 17.58 5.30 5.05
C TYR A 113 18.35 5.16 3.73
N GLU A 114 19.27 4.20 3.68
CA GLU A 114 20.00 3.83 2.46
C GLU A 114 19.09 2.98 1.55
N TRP A 115 18.31 3.66 0.71
CA TRP A 115 17.48 3.03 -0.30
C TRP A 115 18.32 2.35 -1.39
N GLN A 116 17.73 1.34 -2.02
CA GLN A 116 18.28 0.63 -3.17
C GLN A 116 17.43 0.96 -4.40
N PRO A 117 18.00 0.85 -5.61
CA PRO A 117 17.24 1.06 -6.83
C PRO A 117 15.95 0.26 -6.83
N LYS A 118 14.84 0.93 -7.15
CA LYS A 118 13.50 0.32 -7.25
C LYS A 118 12.96 -0.28 -5.94
N ASP A 119 13.47 0.14 -4.79
CA ASP A 119 12.74 -0.04 -3.53
C ASP A 119 11.34 0.55 -3.66
N ARG A 120 10.35 -0.21 -3.21
CA ARG A 120 8.94 0.19 -3.21
C ARG A 120 8.49 0.45 -1.79
N GLY A 121 7.69 1.48 -1.58
CA GLY A 121 7.07 1.73 -0.30
C GLY A 121 5.56 1.63 -0.34
N VAL A 122 4.96 1.46 0.84
CA VAL A 122 3.51 1.29 0.98
C VAL A 122 2.94 2.14 2.12
N HIS A 123 2.00 3.03 1.81
CA HIS A 123 1.06 3.56 2.80
C HIS A 123 -0.27 2.82 2.67
N LEU A 124 -0.94 2.52 3.79
CA LEU A 124 -2.18 1.73 3.74
C LEU A 124 -3.18 2.09 4.84
N LEU A 125 -4.45 1.86 4.54
CA LEU A 125 -5.55 1.83 5.49
C LEU A 125 -6.57 0.76 5.09
N VAL A 126 -7.26 0.20 6.10
CA VAL A 126 -8.44 -0.65 5.90
C VAL A 126 -9.64 0.09 6.48
N GLY A 127 -10.48 0.60 5.57
CA GLY A 127 -11.68 1.34 5.89
C GLY A 127 -12.79 0.40 6.36
N GLU A 128 -13.08 -0.64 5.57
CA GLU A 128 -14.20 -1.54 5.83
C GLU A 128 -13.93 -2.51 6.98
N GLN A 129 -14.84 -2.54 7.96
CA GLN A 129 -14.68 -3.36 9.16
C GLN A 129 -14.74 -4.86 8.87
N SER A 130 -15.56 -5.29 7.91
CA SER A 130 -15.74 -6.69 7.51
C SER A 130 -14.48 -7.30 6.88
N CYS A 131 -13.60 -6.47 6.31
CA CYS A 131 -12.34 -6.87 5.70
C CYS A 131 -11.14 -6.70 6.64
N ARG A 132 -11.37 -6.36 7.91
CA ARG A 132 -10.35 -6.38 8.96
C ARG A 132 -10.14 -7.82 9.47
N GLY A 133 -9.16 -7.98 10.35
CA GLY A 133 -8.80 -9.27 10.94
C GLY A 133 -7.45 -9.79 10.43
N PRO A 134 -6.81 -10.71 11.17
CA PRO A 134 -5.50 -11.24 10.80
C PRO A 134 -5.54 -11.98 9.46
N GLU A 135 -6.51 -12.86 9.23
CA GLU A 135 -6.60 -13.65 7.99
C GLU A 135 -6.73 -12.79 6.74
N ASN A 136 -7.68 -11.86 6.73
CA ASN A 136 -7.83 -10.89 5.64
C ASN A 136 -6.53 -10.10 5.43
N PHE A 137 -5.90 -9.61 6.52
CA PHE A 137 -4.64 -8.87 6.44
C PHE A 137 -3.52 -9.69 5.80
N ARG A 138 -3.32 -10.94 6.21
CA ARG A 138 -2.32 -11.83 5.61
C ARG A 138 -2.58 -12.04 4.13
N ALA A 139 -3.83 -12.29 3.76
CA ALA A 139 -4.19 -12.55 2.36
C ALA A 139 -3.94 -11.33 1.46
N TRP A 140 -4.48 -10.14 1.78
CA TRP A 140 -4.31 -8.99 0.89
C TRP A 140 -2.90 -8.41 0.92
N MET A 141 -2.22 -8.39 2.07
CA MET A 141 -0.86 -7.85 2.17
C MET A 141 0.15 -8.75 1.44
N THR A 142 0.02 -10.08 1.55
CA THR A 142 0.86 -11.02 0.79
C THR A 142 0.59 -10.89 -0.71
N SER A 143 -0.67 -10.75 -1.11
CA SER A 143 -1.05 -10.54 -2.52
C SER A 143 -0.48 -9.23 -3.08
N LEU A 144 -0.57 -8.14 -2.31
CA LEU A 144 0.04 -6.85 -2.67
C LEU A 144 1.56 -6.97 -2.82
N SER A 145 2.23 -7.59 -1.84
CA SER A 145 3.69 -7.77 -1.85
C SER A 145 4.14 -8.55 -3.08
N HIS A 146 3.42 -9.63 -3.42
CA HIS A 146 3.67 -10.41 -4.62
C HIS A 146 3.56 -9.58 -5.91
N LEU A 147 2.48 -8.80 -6.05
CA LEU A 147 2.29 -7.92 -7.21
C LEU A 147 3.34 -6.81 -7.28
N ILE A 148 3.80 -6.28 -6.14
CA ILE A 148 4.90 -5.32 -6.09
C ILE A 148 6.19 -5.96 -6.63
N TYR A 149 6.56 -7.15 -6.14
CA TYR A 149 7.78 -7.84 -6.57
C TYR A 149 7.74 -8.36 -8.01
N LEU A 150 6.55 -8.67 -8.54
CA LEU A 150 6.34 -8.98 -9.97
C LEU A 150 6.34 -7.73 -10.85
N GLY A 151 6.05 -6.57 -10.27
CA GLY A 151 5.90 -5.31 -11.00
C GLY A 151 7.21 -4.78 -11.58
N HIS A 152 8.35 -5.09 -10.97
CA HIS A 152 9.65 -4.69 -11.50
C HIS A 152 10.71 -5.71 -11.07
N GLU A 153 11.58 -6.13 -11.99
CA GLU A 153 12.58 -7.18 -11.72
C GLU A 153 13.57 -6.77 -10.62
N ASP A 154 14.04 -5.52 -10.69
CA ASP A 154 14.99 -4.93 -9.74
C ASP A 154 14.41 -4.66 -8.35
N THR A 155 13.09 -4.65 -8.17
CA THR A 155 12.51 -4.42 -6.82
C THR A 155 12.86 -5.59 -5.92
N GLN A 156 13.79 -5.37 -4.99
CA GLN A 156 14.19 -6.36 -3.98
C GLN A 156 13.52 -6.12 -2.63
N ARG A 157 13.14 -4.88 -2.31
CA ARG A 157 12.66 -4.52 -0.98
C ARG A 157 11.36 -3.74 -1.02
N ILE A 158 10.50 -4.03 -0.03
CA ILE A 158 9.31 -3.24 0.25
C ILE A 158 9.49 -2.59 1.62
N VAL A 159 9.29 -1.28 1.69
CA VAL A 159 9.45 -0.48 2.92
C VAL A 159 8.12 0.11 3.40
N LEU A 160 8.02 0.28 4.71
CA LEU A 160 6.95 1.02 5.37
C LEU A 160 7.52 1.84 6.52
N GLU A 161 6.84 2.92 6.86
CA GLU A 161 7.20 3.81 7.98
C GLU A 161 6.05 3.99 9.00
N PRO A 162 5.47 2.92 9.57
CA PRO A 162 4.42 3.07 10.57
C PRO A 162 4.93 3.85 11.79
N ARG A 163 4.00 4.40 12.59
CA ARG A 163 4.37 4.93 13.91
C ARG A 163 5.01 3.82 14.74
N HIS A 164 6.09 4.14 15.44
CA HIS A 164 6.81 3.18 16.29
C HIS A 164 5.90 2.56 17.38
N ASP A 165 4.88 3.30 17.83
CA ASP A 165 3.91 2.89 18.85
C ASP A 165 2.73 2.04 18.30
N ASN A 166 2.69 1.76 16.99
CA ASN A 166 1.65 0.91 16.39
C ASN A 166 1.99 -0.57 16.53
N THR A 167 2.13 -1.05 17.78
CA THR A 167 2.54 -2.43 18.11
C THR A 167 1.71 -3.46 17.36
N ARG A 168 0.40 -3.25 17.22
CA ARG A 168 -0.48 -4.19 16.51
C ARG A 168 -0.10 -4.35 15.03
N LEU A 169 0.22 -3.26 14.34
CA LEU A 169 0.65 -3.33 12.94
C LEU A 169 2.04 -3.98 12.86
N LEU A 170 2.98 -3.55 13.70
CA LEU A 170 4.35 -4.07 13.73
C LEU A 170 4.39 -5.58 13.98
N THR A 171 3.61 -6.08 14.94
CA THR A 171 3.52 -7.53 15.20
C THR A 171 2.92 -8.28 14.00
N ARG A 172 1.82 -7.79 13.42
CA ARG A 172 1.15 -8.49 12.31
C ARG A 172 1.96 -8.49 11.03
N ILE A 173 2.65 -7.39 10.73
CA ILE A 173 3.41 -7.27 9.49
C ILE A 173 4.71 -8.10 9.57
N ALA A 174 5.29 -8.26 10.77
CA ALA A 174 6.42 -9.16 10.99
C ALA A 174 6.13 -10.62 10.65
N GLU A 175 4.89 -11.10 10.83
CA GLU A 175 4.46 -12.44 10.38
C GLU A 175 4.54 -12.60 8.86
N LEU A 176 4.58 -11.49 8.12
CA LEU A 176 4.63 -11.43 6.65
C LEU A 176 6.02 -11.04 6.14
N GLY A 177 7.06 -11.20 6.97
CA GLY A 177 8.46 -10.96 6.59
C GLY A 177 8.88 -9.48 6.61
N TYR A 178 8.02 -8.60 7.13
CA TYR A 178 8.31 -7.17 7.30
C TYR A 178 8.90 -6.89 8.67
N HIS A 179 10.22 -6.73 8.74
CA HIS A 179 10.94 -6.58 10.00
C HIS A 179 11.34 -5.13 10.24
N SER A 180 11.20 -4.67 11.48
CA SER A 180 11.71 -3.37 11.92
C SER A 180 13.23 -3.32 11.78
N GLN A 181 13.72 -2.24 11.20
CA GLN A 181 15.15 -1.99 10.98
C GLN A 181 15.68 -1.02 12.04
N PHE A 182 15.07 0.16 12.13
CA PHE A 182 15.40 1.18 13.13
C PHE A 182 14.25 2.20 13.27
N GLU A 183 14.29 3.01 14.31
CA GLU A 183 13.37 4.12 14.53
C GLU A 183 13.99 5.46 14.16
N PHE A 184 13.16 6.39 13.71
CA PHE A 184 13.59 7.74 13.35
C PHE A 184 12.42 8.73 13.51
N ASP A 185 12.72 10.03 13.49
CA ASP A 185 11.73 11.08 13.68
C ASP A 185 11.43 11.80 12.35
N PHE A 186 10.19 11.67 11.88
CA PHE A 186 9.62 12.63 10.94
C PHE A 186 9.14 13.87 11.71
N PRO A 187 8.96 15.03 11.05
CA PRO A 187 8.44 16.24 11.70
C PRO A 187 7.10 16.06 12.45
N HIS A 188 6.29 15.08 12.05
CA HIS A 188 4.93 14.85 12.57
C HIS A 188 4.76 13.52 13.32
N LYS A 189 5.78 12.63 13.34
CA LYS A 189 5.70 11.33 14.04
C LYS A 189 7.08 10.72 14.28
N ARG A 190 7.21 9.96 15.37
CA ARG A 190 8.27 8.96 15.52
C ARG A 190 7.87 7.67 14.80
N ALA A 191 8.66 7.30 13.79
CA ALA A 191 8.41 6.17 12.90
C ALA A 191 9.38 5.02 13.17
N ALA A 192 8.97 3.81 12.78
CA ALA A 192 9.86 2.67 12.63
C ALA A 192 9.98 2.35 11.14
N LEU A 193 11.20 2.29 10.60
CA LEU A 193 11.42 1.74 9.27
C LEU A 193 11.19 0.23 9.35
N VAL A 194 10.30 -0.28 8.52
CA VAL A 194 9.99 -1.70 8.40
C VAL A 194 10.27 -2.12 6.96
N MET A 195 10.89 -3.29 6.78
CA MET A 195 11.36 -3.74 5.47
C MET A 195 11.08 -5.23 5.26
N ALA A 196 10.64 -5.59 4.05
CA ALA A 196 10.55 -6.98 3.58
C ALA A 196 11.44 -7.19 2.36
N GLU A 197 12.20 -8.29 2.40
CA GLU A 197 13.11 -8.72 1.34
C GLU A 197 12.44 -9.75 0.42
N LYS A 198 12.54 -9.56 -0.90
CA LYS A 198 11.91 -10.41 -1.93
C LYS A 198 12.25 -11.89 -1.77
N ALA A 199 13.53 -12.19 -1.54
CA ALA A 199 14.00 -13.57 -1.40
C ALA A 199 13.39 -14.26 -0.17
N SER A 200 13.37 -13.58 0.99
CA SER A 200 12.79 -14.12 2.22
C SER A 200 11.26 -14.20 2.13
N PHE A 201 10.61 -13.23 1.50
CA PHE A 201 9.18 -13.26 1.22
C PHE A 201 8.78 -14.51 0.44
N TYR A 202 9.44 -14.80 -0.70
CA TYR A 202 9.10 -15.96 -1.52
C TYR A 202 9.48 -17.31 -0.89
N ARG A 203 10.51 -17.33 -0.04
CA ARG A 203 10.93 -18.54 0.66
C ARG A 203 10.01 -18.86 1.84
N ASP A 204 9.71 -17.87 2.67
CA ASP A 204 9.15 -18.09 4.00
C ASP A 204 7.68 -17.67 4.11
N VAL A 205 7.21 -16.68 3.34
CA VAL A 205 5.89 -16.05 3.54
C VAL A 205 4.89 -16.46 2.45
N PHE A 206 5.25 -16.26 1.18
CA PHE A 206 4.35 -16.48 0.05
C PHE A 206 3.75 -17.90 0.02
N PRO A 207 4.51 -18.99 0.27
CA PRO A 207 3.94 -20.34 0.30
C PRO A 207 2.90 -20.57 1.42
N GLN A 208 2.93 -19.75 2.47
CA GLN A 208 2.04 -19.89 3.62
C GLN A 208 0.73 -19.10 3.48
N PHE A 209 0.73 -18.00 2.71
CA PHE A 209 -0.39 -17.03 2.69
C PHE A 209 -0.91 -16.63 1.30
N ALA A 210 -0.40 -17.27 0.24
CA ALA A 210 -0.77 -16.97 -1.15
C ALA A 210 -1.07 -18.20 -1.99
#